data_AF-A0A8T7D321-F1
#
_entry.id   AF-A0A8T7D321-F1
#
_cell.length_a   1.000
_cell.length_b   1.000
_cell.length_c   1.000
_cell.angle_alpha   90.00
_cell.angle_beta   90.00
_cell.angle_gamma   90.00
#
_symmetry.space_group_name_H-M   'P 1'
#
loop_
_entity.id
_entity.type
_entity.pdbx_description
1 polymer ?
#
loop_
_entity_poly.entity_id
_entity_poly.type
_entity_poly.pdbx_seq_one_letter_code
_entity_poly.pdbx_strand_id
1 'polypeptide(L)' 'MSEPVVANNKPAKVTLNKDEEYYFCVCGRSSNQPFCDGSHAGTDFKPKPFVAEEDGDAYLC' A
#
# COMPACT_ATOMS: atom_id res chain seq x y z
N MET A 1 -1.03 18.65 10.57
CA MET A 1 -1.59 17.73 9.57
C MET A 1 -0.42 16.96 8.99
N SER A 2 -0.37 15.64 9.17
CA SER A 2 0.67 14.84 8.50
C SER A 2 0.41 14.83 6.99
N GLU A 3 1.39 15.23 6.19
CA GLU A 3 1.33 15.07 4.74
C GLU A 3 1.84 13.69 4.32
N PRO A 4 1.29 13.08 3.25
CA PRO A 4 1.80 11.84 2.70
C PRO A 4 3.11 12.11 1.94
N VAL A 5 4.03 11.15 1.98
CA VAL A 5 5.31 11.26 1.27
C VAL A 5 5.19 10.56 -0.08
N VAL A 6 5.78 11.14 -1.13
CA VAL A 6 5.88 10.44 -2.42
C VAL A 6 6.92 9.33 -2.29
N ALA A 7 6.47 8.07 -2.28
CA ALA A 7 7.35 6.93 -2.13
C ALA A 7 8.12 6.60 -3.42
N ASN A 8 7.46 6.73 -4.58
CA ASN A 8 8.07 6.57 -5.89
C ASN A 8 7.28 7.35 -6.95
N ASN A 9 7.90 7.65 -8.09
CA ASN A 9 7.25 8.26 -9.25
C ASN A 9 6.72 7.23 -10.26
N LYS A 10 6.83 5.94 -9.95
CA LYS A 10 6.35 4.82 -10.77
C LYS A 10 5.51 3.87 -9.93
N PRO A 11 4.44 3.27 -10.49
CA PRO A 11 3.66 2.26 -9.78
C PRO A 11 4.50 1.01 -9.52
N ALA A 12 4.24 0.35 -8.41
CA ALA A 12 4.83 -0.93 -8.08
C ALA A 12 4.03 -2.06 -8.74
N LYS A 13 4.72 -2.92 -9.49
CA LYS A 13 4.14 -4.18 -9.97
C LYS A 13 4.06 -5.16 -8.80
N VAL A 14 2.88 -5.64 -8.47
CA VAL A 14 2.65 -6.65 -7.44
C VAL A 14 1.80 -7.78 -8.00
N THR A 15 2.04 -9.00 -7.51
CA THR A 15 1.17 -10.14 -7.76
C THR A 15 0.20 -10.24 -6.59
N LEU A 16 -1.09 -10.17 -6.89
CA LEU A 16 -2.18 -10.30 -5.92
C LEU A 16 -2.75 -11.71 -6.03
N ASN A 17 -3.02 -12.34 -4.88
CA ASN A 17 -3.72 -13.61 -4.80
C ASN A 17 -5.19 -13.36 -4.48
N LYS A 18 -6.07 -14.07 -5.15
CA LYS A 18 -7.51 -13.96 -4.94
C LYS A 18 -7.89 -14.29 -3.50
N ASP A 19 -8.85 -13.56 -2.96
CA ASP A 19 -9.38 -13.68 -1.59
C ASP A 19 -8.34 -13.38 -0.49
N GLU A 20 -7.16 -12.86 -0.84
CA GLU A 20 -6.15 -12.38 0.12
C GLU A 20 -6.40 -10.91 0.49
N GLU A 21 -6.30 -10.60 1.78
CA GLU A 21 -6.43 -9.25 2.30
C GLU A 21 -5.08 -8.53 2.29
N TYR A 22 -5.03 -7.39 1.60
CA TYR A 22 -3.87 -6.54 1.51
C TYR A 22 -4.12 -5.18 2.17
N TYR A 23 -3.06 -4.60 2.73
CA TYR A 23 -3.10 -3.30 3.38
C TYR A 23 -2.29 -2.29 2.56
N PHE A 24 -2.96 -1.45 1.79
CA PHE A 24 -2.32 -0.46 0.94
C PHE A 24 -1.77 0.73 1.77
N CYS A 25 -0.53 1.12 1.49
CA CYS A 25 0.14 2.22 2.19
C CYS A 25 -0.28 3.58 1.62
N VAL A 26 -0.99 4.39 2.42
CA VAL A 26 -1.40 5.75 2.02
C VAL A 26 -0.49 6.86 2.56
N CYS A 27 0.45 6.53 3.46
CA CYS A 27 1.29 7.53 4.14
C CYS A 27 2.61 7.81 3.41
N GLY A 28 3.03 6.93 2.50
CA GLY A 28 4.28 7.06 1.75
C GLY A 28 5.56 6.62 2.48
N ARG A 29 5.48 6.30 3.78
CA ARG A 29 6.65 6.03 4.63
C ARG A 29 7.09 4.57 4.69
N SER A 30 6.33 3.66 4.07
CA SER A 30 6.60 2.23 4.17
C SER A 30 7.88 1.83 3.42
N SER A 31 8.63 0.89 4.00
CA SER A 31 9.74 0.23 3.32
C SER A 31 9.28 -0.94 2.45
N ASN A 32 8.03 -1.39 2.60
CA ASN A 32 7.43 -2.51 1.85
C ASN A 32 6.38 -2.04 0.84
N GLN A 33 6.61 -0.90 0.19
CA GLN A 33 5.69 -0.34 -0.80
C GLN A 33 5.37 -1.36 -1.89
N PRO A 34 4.09 -1.46 -2.33
CA PRO A 34 2.96 -0.56 -2.08
C PRO A 34 2.18 -0.85 -0.78
N PHE A 35 2.61 -1.83 0.01
CA PHE A 35 1.89 -2.28 1.19
C PHE A 35 2.35 -1.59 2.46
N CYS A 36 1.50 -1.62 3.48
CA CYS A 36 1.79 -1.05 4.78
C CYS A 36 2.64 -2.00 5.63
N ASP A 37 3.69 -1.45 6.25
CA ASP A 37 4.59 -2.14 7.18
C ASP A 37 4.50 -1.60 8.62
N GLY A 38 3.57 -0.67 8.89
CA GLY A 38 3.43 -0.02 10.19
C GLY A 38 4.14 1.33 10.31
N SER A 39 4.91 1.77 9.32
CA SER A 39 5.62 3.07 9.31
C SER A 39 4.69 4.30 9.35
N HIS A 40 3.36 4.10 9.29
CA HIS A 40 2.36 5.15 9.50
C HIS A 40 2.15 5.50 10.98
N ALA A 41 2.65 4.68 11.92
CA ALA A 41 2.50 4.93 13.35
C ALA A 41 3.03 6.33 13.73
N GLY A 42 2.25 7.08 14.50
CA GLY A 42 2.55 8.47 14.86
C GLY A 42 2.08 9.52 13.84
N THR A 43 1.36 9.10 12.79
CA THR A 43 0.73 9.97 11.80
C THR A 43 -0.79 9.78 11.81
N ASP A 44 -1.52 10.69 11.19
CA ASP A 44 -2.98 10.58 11.06
C ASP A 44 -3.43 9.54 10.01
N PHE A 45 -2.49 8.90 9.30
CA PHE A 45 -2.78 7.97 8.22
C PHE A 45 -3.08 6.56 8.72
N LYS A 46 -4.09 5.94 8.12
CA LYS A 46 -4.41 4.52 8.31
C LYS A 46 -4.27 3.78 6.99
N PRO A 47 -3.72 2.57 6.97
CA PRO A 47 -3.65 1.78 5.74
C PRO A 47 -5.05 1.48 5.21
N LYS A 48 -5.16 1.35 3.89
CA LYS A 48 -6.42 1.03 3.22
C LYS A 48 -6.50 -0.48 2.98
N PRO A 49 -7.34 -1.23 3.72
CA PRO A 49 -7.53 -2.65 3.45
C PRO A 49 -8.27 -2.83 2.13
N PHE A 50 -7.89 -3.84 1.37
CA PHE A 50 -8.64 -4.32 0.21
C PHE A 50 -8.43 -5.82 0.05
N VAL A 51 -9.42 -6.49 -0.54
CA VAL A 51 -9.33 -7.90 -0.89
C VAL A 51 -9.14 -8.00 -2.39
N ALA A 52 -8.19 -8.80 -2.84
CA ALA A 52 -8.00 -9.03 -4.27
C ALA A 52 -9.09 -9.95 -4.83
N GLU A 53 -9.79 -9.50 -5.86
CA GLU A 53 -10.91 -10.23 -6.46
C GLU A 53 -10.45 -11.35 -7.41
N GLU A 54 -9.24 -11.23 -7.95
CA GLU A 54 -8.66 -12.13 -8.94
C GLU A 54 -7.15 -12.32 -8.70
N ASP A 55 -6.64 -13.49 -9.08
CA ASP A 55 -5.20 -13.78 -9.09
C ASP A 55 -4.56 -13.10 -10.29
N GLY A 56 -3.62 -12.19 -10.06
CA GLY A 56 -2.99 -11.49 -11.17
C GLY A 56 -1.95 -10.44 -10.80
N ASP A 57 -1.24 -9.99 -11.82
CA ASP A 57 -0.32 -8.86 -11.70
C ASP A 57 -1.10 -7.54 -11.76
N ALA A 58 -0.97 -6.72 -10.73
CA ALA A 58 -1.54 -5.38 -10.65
C ALA A 58 -0.43 -4.33 -10.48
N TYR A 59 -0.73 -3.11 -10.90
CA TYR A 59 0.13 -1.95 -10.68
C TYR A 59 -0.51 -1.05 -9.63
N LEU A 60 0.11 -0.94 -8.46
CA LEU A 60 -0.37 -0.12 -7.35
C LEU A 60 0.50 1.13 -7.19
N CYS A 61 -0.13 2.28 -6.89
CA CYS A 61 0.52 3.57 -6.68
C CYS A 61 -0.06 4.26 -5.45
#